data_AF-A0A257XHW5-F1
#
_entry.id   AF-A0A257XHW5-F1
#
_cell.length_a   1.000
_cell.length_b   1.000
_cell.length_c   1.000
_cell.angle_alpha   90.00
_cell.angle_beta   90.00
_cell.angle_gamma   90.00
#
_symmetry.space_group_name_H-M   'P 1'
#
loop_
_entity.id
_entity.type
_entity.pdbx_description
1 polymer ?
#
loop_
_entity_poly.entity_id
_entity_poly.type
_entity_poly.pdbx_seq_one_letter_code
_entity_poly.pdbx_strand_id
1 'polypeptide(L)'
;MQTRSRLRTFFTVVALYAVSGGVISYFAYHAYNGDHGLVAKHSYEDETAKLEAEFAALKAQRIAIEHKVALLSPSRIDPDLLDEEGRRQLDFVNAKDLVLLKPRK
;
A
#
# COMPACT_ATOMS: atom_id res chain seq x y z
N MET A 1 65.01 6.94 -41.10
CA MET A 1 64.15 5.90 -40.48
C MET A 1 63.20 6.54 -39.45
N GLN A 2 62.09 7.18 -39.87
CA GLN A 2 61.08 7.75 -38.95
C GLN A 2 59.62 7.49 -39.39
N THR A 3 59.36 6.44 -40.15
CA THR A 3 58.01 6.11 -40.65
C THR A 3 57.19 5.24 -39.70
N ARG A 4 57.81 4.60 -38.70
CA ARG A 4 57.11 3.64 -37.82
C ARG A 4 56.34 4.26 -36.65
N SER A 5 56.70 5.45 -36.16
CA SER A 5 56.01 6.05 -35.00
C SER A 5 54.64 6.63 -35.37
N ARG A 6 54.55 7.32 -36.51
CA ARG A 6 53.30 7.93 -37.00
C ARG A 6 52.20 6.89 -37.25
N LEU A 7 52.58 5.72 -37.75
CA LEU A 7 51.65 4.62 -37.98
C LEU A 7 51.12 4.04 -36.66
N ARG A 8 51.99 3.83 -35.66
CA ARG A 8 51.58 3.38 -34.32
C ARG A 8 50.64 4.38 -33.66
N THR A 9 50.95 5.69 -33.72
CA THR A 9 50.10 6.75 -33.16
C THR A 9 48.72 6.76 -33.83
N PHE A 10 48.66 6.67 -35.15
CA PHE A 10 47.40 6.59 -35.90
C PHE A 10 46.55 5.39 -35.46
N PHE A 11 47.15 4.20 -35.38
CA PHE A 11 46.45 3.00 -34.93
C PHE A 11 45.97 3.09 -33.48
N THR A 12 46.74 3.66 -32.56
CA THR A 12 46.28 3.86 -31.18
C THR A 12 45.12 4.85 -31.09
N VAL A 13 45.12 5.92 -31.89
CA VAL A 13 44.02 6.89 -31.90
C VAL A 13 42.75 6.25 -32.47
N VAL A 14 42.86 5.52 -33.58
CA VAL A 14 41.73 4.79 -34.16
C VAL A 14 41.19 3.72 -33.20
N ALA A 15 42.08 2.96 -32.56
CA ALA A 15 41.69 1.96 -31.57
C ALA A 15 40.98 2.60 -30.36
N LEU A 16 41.48 3.74 -29.87
CA LEU A 16 40.85 4.49 -28.79
C LEU A 16 39.42 4.88 -29.17
N TYR A 17 39.22 5.50 -30.32
CA TYR A 17 37.88 5.92 -30.77
C TYR A 17 36.95 4.74 -31.01
N ALA A 18 37.44 3.63 -31.57
CA ALA A 18 36.64 2.42 -31.77
C ALA A 18 36.18 1.83 -30.43
N VAL A 19 37.09 1.75 -29.45
CA VAL A 19 36.75 1.26 -28.09
C VAL A 19 35.77 2.20 -27.41
N SER A 20 36.00 3.52 -27.46
CA SER A 20 35.09 4.50 -26.88
C SER A 20 33.69 4.43 -27.51
N GLY A 21 33.60 4.34 -28.84
CA GLY A 21 32.33 4.19 -29.54
C GLY A 21 31.61 2.89 -29.19
N GLY A 22 32.36 1.79 -29.05
CA GLY A 22 31.82 0.50 -28.61
C GLY A 22 31.24 0.56 -27.19
N VAL A 23 31.95 1.19 -26.26
CA VAL A 23 31.48 1.38 -24.88
C VAL A 23 30.22 2.24 -24.85
N ILE A 24 30.19 3.36 -25.58
CA ILE A 24 29.00 4.22 -25.67
C ILE A 24 27.80 3.44 -26.25
N SER A 25 28.03 2.66 -27.31
CA SER A 25 26.96 1.87 -27.96
C SER A 25 26.41 0.80 -27.02
N TYR A 26 27.28 0.12 -26.26
CA TYR A 26 26.88 -0.85 -25.24
C TYR A 26 26.03 -0.23 -24.14
N PHE A 27 26.48 0.90 -23.59
CA PHE A 27 25.71 1.62 -22.58
C PHE A 27 24.39 2.17 -23.13
N ALA A 28 24.36 2.69 -24.35
CA ALA A 28 23.12 3.16 -24.99
C ALA A 28 22.12 2.01 -25.19
N TYR A 29 22.59 0.84 -25.66
CA TYR A 29 21.76 -0.35 -25.82
C TYR A 29 21.18 -0.83 -24.48
N HIS A 30 21.99 -0.87 -23.42
CA HIS A 30 21.52 -1.26 -22.09
C HIS A 30 20.69 -0.21 -21.39
N ALA A 31 20.88 1.09 -21.66
CA ALA A 31 19.99 2.13 -21.17
C ALA A 31 18.59 2.04 -21.80
N TYR A 32 18.49 1.51 -23.02
CA TYR A 32 17.22 1.29 -23.71
C TYR A 32 16.55 -0.04 -23.32
N ASN A 33 17.32 -1.15 -23.29
CA ASN A 33 16.79 -2.50 -23.08
C ASN A 33 16.93 -3.02 -21.63
N GLY A 34 17.62 -2.31 -20.75
CA GLY A 34 17.85 -2.77 -19.39
C GLY A 34 16.62 -2.58 -18.50
N ASP A 35 16.49 -3.43 -17.47
CA ASP A 35 15.40 -3.44 -16.49
C ASP A 35 15.25 -2.12 -15.69
N HIS A 36 16.24 -1.22 -15.77
CA HIS A 36 16.24 0.11 -15.12
C HIS A 36 16.33 1.25 -16.14
N GLY A 37 16.12 0.96 -17.43
CA GLY A 37 16.12 1.93 -18.51
C GLY A 37 14.93 2.88 -18.46
N LEU A 38 14.93 3.91 -19.31
CA LEU A 38 13.85 4.90 -19.42
C LEU A 38 12.47 4.28 -19.64
N VAL A 39 12.42 3.11 -20.28
CA VAL A 39 11.20 2.35 -20.57
C VAL A 39 10.65 1.67 -19.30
N ALA A 40 11.51 1.14 -18.42
CA ALA A 40 11.09 0.49 -17.19
C ALA A 40 10.45 1.48 -16.20
N LYS A 41 10.91 2.74 -16.22
CA LYS A 41 10.31 3.82 -15.41
C LYS A 41 8.81 4.00 -15.68
N HIS A 42 8.39 3.88 -16.94
CA HIS A 42 6.98 4.00 -17.31
C HIS A 42 6.13 2.84 -16.79
N SER A 43 6.60 1.60 -16.91
CA SER A 43 5.86 0.45 -16.37
C SER A 43 5.72 0.51 -14.85
N TYR A 44 6.76 0.98 -14.15
CA TYR A 44 6.69 1.15 -12.70
C TYR A 44 5.74 2.27 -12.31
N GLU A 45 5.71 3.40 -13.01
CA GLU A 45 4.77 4.48 -12.74
C GLU A 45 3.31 4.03 -12.91
N ASP A 46 3.01 3.28 -13.98
CA ASP A 46 1.66 2.75 -14.24
C ASP A 46 1.25 1.71 -13.18
N GLU A 47 2.17 0.82 -12.80
CA GLU A 47 1.93 -0.19 -11.76
C GLU A 47 1.72 0.47 -10.39
N THR A 48 2.51 1.48 -10.06
CA THR A 48 2.38 2.25 -8.82
C THR A 48 1.03 2.94 -8.76
N ALA A 49 0.61 3.62 -9.84
CA ALA A 49 -0.69 4.27 -9.93
C ALA A 49 -1.85 3.28 -9.77
N LYS A 50 -1.74 2.08 -10.36
CA LYS A 50 -2.73 1.02 -10.22
C LYS A 50 -2.83 0.53 -8.77
N LEU A 51 -1.69 0.26 -8.13
CA LEU A 51 -1.64 -0.20 -6.73
C LEU A 51 -2.18 0.87 -5.77
N GLU A 52 -1.88 2.15 -6.01
CA GLU A 52 -2.42 3.25 -5.21
C GLU A 52 -3.94 3.35 -5.33
N ALA A 53 -4.48 3.19 -6.54
CA ALA A 53 -5.93 3.18 -6.77
C ALA A 53 -6.61 2.00 -6.06
N GLU A 54 -6.02 0.80 -6.14
CA GLU A 54 -6.50 -0.39 -5.44
C GLU A 54 -6.45 -0.20 -3.92
N PHE A 55 -5.35 0.32 -3.40
CA PHE A 55 -5.19 0.63 -1.98
C PHE A 55 -6.25 1.63 -1.50
N ALA A 56 -6.48 2.71 -2.26
CA ALA A 56 -7.51 3.70 -1.93
C ALA A 56 -8.91 3.07 -1.87
N ALA A 57 -9.23 2.20 -2.83
CA ALA A 57 -10.51 1.49 -2.88
C ALA A 57 -10.67 0.54 -1.68
N LEU A 58 -9.67 -0.26 -1.35
CA LEU A 58 -9.70 -1.16 -0.20
C LEU A 58 -9.79 -0.39 1.12
N LYS A 59 -9.07 0.72 1.25
CA LYS A 59 -9.12 1.58 2.43
C LYS A 59 -10.52 2.17 2.63
N ALA A 60 -11.17 2.61 1.55
CA ALA A 60 -12.54 3.10 1.61
C ALA A 60 -13.52 2.00 2.05
N GLN A 61 -13.37 0.78 1.53
CA GLN A 61 -14.16 -0.37 1.97
C GLN A 61 -13.96 -0.69 3.44
N ARG A 62 -12.70 -0.71 3.91
CA ARG A 62 -12.37 -0.91 5.32
C ARG A 62 -13.07 0.11 6.20
N ILE A 63 -12.96 1.40 5.87
CA ILE A 63 -13.61 2.47 6.64
C ILE A 63 -15.14 2.31 6.65
N ALA A 64 -15.75 1.96 5.53
CA ALA A 64 -17.19 1.74 5.45
C ALA A 64 -17.64 0.56 6.31
N ILE A 65 -16.88 -0.53 6.32
CA ILE A 65 -17.15 -1.70 7.15
C ILE A 65 -16.92 -1.37 8.62
N GLU A 66 -15.83 -0.69 8.98
CA GLU A 66 -15.58 -0.25 10.34
C GLU A 66 -16.68 0.65 10.87
N HIS A 67 -17.19 1.57 10.04
CA HIS A 67 -18.33 2.40 10.42
C HIS A 67 -19.59 1.56 10.67
N LYS A 68 -19.89 0.59 9.80
CA LYS A 68 -21.01 -0.35 10.01
C LYS A 68 -20.83 -1.20 11.25
N VAL A 69 -19.63 -1.70 11.49
CA VAL A 69 -19.29 -2.46 12.70
C VAL A 69 -19.40 -1.57 13.92
N ALA A 70 -18.97 -0.31 13.89
CA ALA A 70 -19.13 0.61 15.01
C ALA A 70 -20.60 0.88 15.33
N LEU A 71 -21.46 0.97 14.30
CA LEU A 71 -22.92 1.07 14.48
C LEU A 71 -23.56 -0.21 15.03
N LEU A 72 -22.98 -1.38 14.74
CA LEU A 72 -23.48 -2.69 15.16
C LEU A 72 -22.78 -3.26 16.40
N SER A 73 -21.68 -2.64 16.84
CA SER A 73 -20.82 -3.17 17.89
C SER A 73 -21.45 -2.90 19.25
N PRO A 74 -21.81 -3.94 20.01
CA PRO A 74 -22.25 -3.82 21.39
C PRO A 74 -21.04 -3.63 22.33
N SER A 75 -19.88 -3.17 21.85
CA SER A 75 -18.71 -2.93 22.72
C SER A 75 -18.91 -1.73 23.67
N ARG A 76 -19.88 -0.87 23.37
CA ARG A 76 -20.71 -0.25 24.41
C ARG A 76 -21.97 -1.09 24.52
N ILE A 77 -21.95 -2.09 25.41
CA ILE A 77 -23.23 -2.65 25.85
C ILE A 77 -23.87 -1.50 26.62
N ASP A 78 -25.02 -1.04 26.14
CA ASP A 78 -25.75 0.01 26.82
C ASP A 78 -26.07 -0.49 28.25
N PRO A 79 -25.58 0.21 29.30
CA PRO A 79 -25.86 -0.17 30.67
C PRO A 79 -27.35 -0.34 30.94
N ASP A 80 -28.20 0.42 30.24
CA ASP A 80 -29.66 0.32 30.38
C ASP A 80 -30.18 -0.98 29.78
N LEU A 81 -29.59 -1.47 28.68
CA LEU A 81 -29.97 -2.75 28.08
C LEU A 81 -29.56 -3.93 28.98
N LEU A 82 -28.44 -3.81 29.70
CA LEU A 82 -28.05 -4.78 30.74
C LEU A 82 -28.98 -4.74 31.95
N ASP A 83 -29.41 -3.55 32.36
CA ASP A 83 -30.35 -3.36 33.46
C ASP A 83 -31.75 -3.91 33.10
N GLU A 84 -32.20 -3.72 31.86
CA GLU A 84 -33.45 -4.30 31.35
C GLU A 84 -33.42 -5.83 31.30
N GLU A 85 -32.36 -6.42 30.75
CA GLU A 85 -32.25 -7.88 30.67
C GLU A 85 -32.03 -8.51 32.06
N GLY A 86 -31.29 -7.83 32.96
CA GLY A 86 -31.18 -8.24 34.37
C GLY A 86 -32.53 -8.22 35.10
N ARG A 87 -33.33 -7.17 34.89
CA ARG A 87 -34.71 -7.09 35.42
C ARG A 87 -35.61 -8.17 34.84
N ARG A 88 -35.53 -8.44 33.53
CA ARG A 88 -36.39 -9.43 32.86
C ARG A 88 -36.07 -10.87 33.21
N GLN A 89 -34.79 -11.23 33.26
CA GLN A 89 -34.40 -12.63 33.40
C GLN A 89 -34.13 -13.04 34.85
N LEU A 90 -33.68 -12.10 35.69
CA LEU A 90 -33.24 -12.39 37.06
C LEU A 90 -34.14 -11.77 38.13
N ASP A 91 -35.26 -11.12 37.73
CA ASP A 91 -36.09 -10.28 38.61
C ASP A 91 -35.22 -9.33 39.46
N PHE A 92 -34.11 -8.86 38.88
CA PHE A 92 -33.13 -8.05 39.61
C PHE A 92 -33.67 -6.64 39.79
N VAL A 93 -33.74 -6.16 41.03
CA VAL A 93 -34.29 -4.84 41.38
C VAL A 93 -33.23 -4.05 42.15
N ASN A 94 -33.03 -2.77 41.79
CA ASN A 94 -32.05 -1.94 42.48
C ASN A 94 -32.56 -1.59 43.89
N ALA A 95 -31.66 -1.46 44.87
CA ALA A 95 -32.02 -1.17 46.27
C ALA A 95 -32.78 0.16 46.46
N LYS A 96 -32.78 1.04 45.46
CA LYS A 96 -33.49 2.32 45.45
C LYS A 96 -34.81 2.29 44.67
N ASP A 97 -35.18 1.17 44.06
CA ASP A 97 -36.40 1.07 43.24
C ASP A 97 -37.64 0.81 44.10
N LEU A 98 -38.77 1.41 43.72
CA LEU A 98 -40.05 1.26 44.42
C LEU A 98 -40.83 0.08 43.81
N VAL A 99 -40.98 -1.02 44.57
CA VAL A 99 -41.70 -2.22 44.10
C VAL A 99 -43.17 -2.17 44.53
N LEU A 100 -44.09 -2.15 43.57
CA LEU A 100 -45.53 -2.25 43.83
C LEU A 100 -45.99 -3.70 43.66
N LEU A 101 -46.18 -4.42 44.76
CA LEU A 101 -46.76 -5.77 44.74
C LEU A 101 -48.26 -5.68 44.51
N LYS A 102 -48.73 -6.14 43.35
CA LYS A 102 -50.16 -6.17 43.04
C LYS A 102 -50.82 -7.39 43.68
N PRO A 103 -51.93 -7.24 44.43
CA PRO A 103 -52.61 -8.37 45.03
C PRO A 103 -53.20 -9.29 43.94
N ARG A 104 -53.00 -10.60 44.13
CA ARG A 104 -53.52 -11.65 43.26
C ARG A 104 -55.04 -11.73 43.44
N LYS A 105 -55.77 -11.66 42.31
CA LYS A 105 -57.21 -12.00 42.27
C LYS A 105 -57.42 -13.49 42.51
#